data_AF-A0A9X1C8K4-F1
#
_entry.id   AF-A0A9X1C8K4-F1
#
_cell.length_a   1.000
_cell.length_b   1.000
_cell.length_c   1.000
_cell.angle_alpha   90.00
_cell.angle_beta   90.00
_cell.angle_gamma   90.00
#
_symmetry.space_group_name_H-M   'P 1'
#
loop_
_entity.id
_entity.type
_entity.pdbx_description
1 polymer ?
#
loop_
_entity_poly.entity_id
_entity_poly.type
_entity_poly.pdbx_seq_one_letter_code
_entity_poly.pdbx_strand_id
1 'polypeptide(L)'
;MKKKSILIKEFHHNELVKISKVFGVPYGDLVQSMILYFKRTGINPVEAINENPAAMVKALDKRIVSFLKVQERDILKPLRTDIFEYSKEQKSQSNIINTRINSSIRWSEETSVKIDRIDENRTNRITNELSKIYAAFIKQQKALTEMSKLIDKKNKSGIVNRVKNFFE
;
A
#
# COMPACT_ATOMS: atom_id res chain seq x y z
N MET A 1 34.82 1.94 -70.35
CA MET A 1 33.85 3.03 -70.05
C MET A 1 33.82 4.02 -71.21
N LYS A 2 32.64 4.49 -71.63
CA LYS A 2 32.55 5.64 -72.55
C LYS A 2 32.83 6.91 -71.75
N LYS A 3 33.87 7.66 -72.11
CA LYS A 3 34.19 8.94 -71.48
C LYS A 3 33.13 9.98 -71.85
N LYS A 4 32.72 10.78 -70.88
CA LYS A 4 31.75 11.88 -71.05
C LYS A 4 32.35 13.14 -70.42
N SER A 5 32.15 14.27 -71.06
CA SER A 5 32.65 15.57 -70.62
C SER A 5 31.51 16.43 -70.13
N ILE A 6 31.75 17.20 -69.06
CA ILE A 6 30.83 18.21 -68.54
C ILE A 6 31.45 19.59 -68.72
N LEU A 7 30.63 20.58 -69.09
CA LEU A 7 31.04 21.98 -69.17
C LEU A 7 30.74 22.63 -67.82
N ILE A 8 31.77 23.21 -67.20
CA ILE A 8 31.67 23.96 -65.95
C ILE A 8 32.44 25.27 -66.08
N LYS A 9 32.02 26.31 -65.37
CA LYS A 9 32.74 27.58 -65.35
C LYS A 9 34.12 27.40 -64.70
N GLU A 10 35.11 28.16 -65.17
CA GLU A 10 36.50 28.09 -64.71
C GLU A 10 36.62 28.23 -63.19
N PHE A 11 35.89 29.16 -62.58
CA PHE A 11 35.85 29.32 -61.13
C PHE A 11 35.47 28.02 -60.39
N HIS A 12 34.40 27.34 -60.83
CA HIS A 12 33.95 26.09 -60.21
C HIS A 12 34.89 24.92 -60.49
N HIS A 13 35.58 24.93 -61.63
CA HIS A 13 36.64 23.96 -61.91
C HIS A 13 37.79 24.10 -60.91
N ASN A 14 38.25 25.34 -60.65
CA ASN A 14 39.31 25.61 -59.69
C ASN A 14 38.92 25.20 -58.26
N GLU A 15 37.66 25.40 -57.87
CA GLU A 15 37.15 24.93 -56.58
C GLU A 15 37.06 23.40 -56.51
N LEU A 16 36.58 22.73 -57.57
CA LEU A 16 36.59 21.27 -57.65
C LEU A 16 38.00 20.71 -57.50
N VAL A 17 39.00 21.40 -58.08
CA VAL A 17 40.41 21.02 -57.96
C VAL A 17 40.90 21.09 -56.52
N LYS A 18 40.56 22.17 -55.80
CA LYS A 18 40.91 22.32 -54.38
C LYS A 18 40.26 21.23 -53.53
N ILE A 19 38.96 21.00 -53.72
CA ILE A 19 38.19 20.02 -52.95
C ILE A 19 38.73 18.59 -53.17
N SER A 20 39.04 18.25 -54.41
CA SER A 20 39.66 16.97 -54.76
C SER A 20 41.03 16.76 -54.11
N LYS A 21 41.86 17.81 -54.03
CA LYS A 21 43.13 17.76 -53.31
C LYS A 21 42.94 17.55 -51.81
N VAL A 22 41.95 18.22 -51.21
CA VAL A 22 41.62 18.06 -49.78
C VAL A 22 41.17 16.64 -49.46
N PHE A 23 40.32 16.05 -50.30
CA PHE A 23 39.81 14.70 -50.08
C PHE A 23 40.72 13.59 -50.63
N GLY A 24 41.77 13.92 -51.38
CA GLY A 24 42.71 12.95 -51.95
C GLY A 24 42.13 12.06 -53.06
N VAL A 25 41.09 12.53 -53.77
CA VAL A 25 40.34 11.74 -54.77
C VAL A 25 40.35 12.45 -56.13
N PRO A 26 40.55 11.77 -57.28
CA PRO A 26 40.48 12.40 -58.60
C PRO A 26 39.14 13.10 -58.86
N TYR A 27 39.15 14.23 -59.58
CA TYR A 27 37.95 15.05 -59.82
C TYR A 27 36.76 14.25 -60.41
N GLY A 28 37.05 13.31 -61.32
CA GLY A 28 36.02 12.47 -61.94
C GLY A 28 35.36 11.50 -60.96
N ASP A 29 36.12 10.97 -60.00
CA ASP A 29 35.61 10.04 -58.98
C ASP A 29 34.90 10.79 -57.86
N LEU A 30 35.37 12.00 -57.55
CA LEU A 30 34.71 12.91 -56.63
C LEU A 30 33.31 13.30 -57.15
N VAL A 31 33.17 13.66 -58.42
CA VAL A 31 31.86 14.00 -59.03
C VAL A 31 30.93 12.79 -59.02
N GLN A 32 31.42 11.59 -59.33
CA GLN A 32 30.62 10.36 -59.22
C GLN A 32 30.15 10.11 -57.78
N SER A 33 31.03 10.33 -56.80
CA SER A 33 30.71 10.20 -55.39
C SER A 33 29.67 11.24 -54.94
N MET A 34 29.75 12.48 -55.44
CA MET A 34 28.75 13.52 -55.19
C MET A 34 27.38 13.17 -55.77
N ILE A 35 27.33 12.64 -57.00
CA ILE A 35 26.07 12.16 -57.62
C ILE A 35 25.44 11.08 -56.74
N LEU A 36 26.25 10.12 -56.28
CA LEU A 36 25.77 9.05 -55.42
C LEU A 36 25.35 9.56 -54.04
N TYR A 37 26.08 10.53 -53.49
CA TYR A 37 25.76 11.20 -52.23
C TYR A 37 24.38 11.86 -52.32
N PHE A 38 24.15 12.77 -53.27
CA PHE A 38 22.85 13.43 -53.44
C PHE A 38 21.72 12.45 -53.74
N LYS A 39 21.98 11.40 -54.52
CA LYS A 39 20.98 10.35 -54.76
C LYS A 39 20.61 9.57 -53.49
N ARG A 40 21.58 9.30 -52.62
CA ARG A 40 21.37 8.52 -51.38
C ARG A 40 20.78 9.36 -50.26
N THR A 41 21.24 10.61 -50.11
CA THR A 41 20.78 11.51 -49.04
C THR A 41 19.48 12.22 -49.41
N GLY A 42 19.14 12.27 -50.71
CA GLY A 42 18.00 13.03 -51.21
C GLY A 42 18.20 14.55 -51.16
N ILE A 43 19.37 15.01 -50.71
CA ILE A 43 19.66 16.44 -50.52
C ILE A 43 19.72 17.13 -51.87
N ASN A 44 18.92 18.18 -52.05
CA ASN A 44 19.00 19.03 -53.22
C ASN A 44 20.18 20.02 -53.09
N PRO A 45 21.25 19.89 -53.89
CA PRO A 45 22.42 20.77 -53.78
C PRO A 45 22.12 22.25 -54.10
N VAL A 46 20.97 22.55 -54.71
CA VAL A 46 20.51 23.92 -54.99
C VAL A 46 19.84 24.55 -53.76
N GLU A 47 19.25 23.75 -52.87
CA GLU A 47 18.49 24.20 -51.69
C GLU A 47 19.16 23.79 -50.36
N ALA A 48 20.41 23.35 -50.41
CA ALA A 48 21.15 22.69 -49.33
C ALA A 48 21.24 23.46 -47.99
N ILE A 49 20.86 24.73 -47.96
CA ILE A 49 20.74 25.52 -46.73
C ILE A 49 19.59 24.99 -45.83
N ASN A 50 18.49 24.51 -46.42
CA ASN A 50 17.31 24.06 -45.68
C ASN A 50 17.36 22.58 -45.25
N GLU A 51 18.23 21.77 -45.87
CA GLU A 51 18.34 20.32 -45.65
C GLU A 51 19.63 19.93 -44.92
N ASN A 52 20.25 20.86 -44.18
CA ASN A 52 21.44 20.56 -43.39
C ASN A 52 21.12 19.54 -42.29
N PRO A 53 21.70 18.33 -42.31
CA PRO A 53 21.42 17.29 -41.32
C PRO A 53 21.67 17.74 -39.87
N ALA A 54 22.63 18.64 -39.64
CA ALA A 54 22.91 19.18 -38.31
C ALA A 54 21.75 20.05 -37.76
N ALA A 55 21.06 20.79 -38.63
CA ALA A 55 19.90 21.59 -38.24
C ALA A 55 18.71 20.69 -37.87
N MET A 56 18.51 19.60 -38.61
CA MET A 56 17.49 18.60 -38.28
C MET A 56 17.74 17.91 -36.94
N VAL A 57 18.99 17.50 -36.66
CA VAL A 57 19.36 16.91 -35.37
C VAL A 57 19.13 17.89 -34.22
N LYS A 58 19.48 19.17 -34.40
CA LYS A 58 19.23 20.22 -33.39
C LYS A 58 17.74 20.47 -33.15
N ALA A 59 16.92 20.39 -34.19
CA ALA A 59 15.46 20.51 -34.05
C ALA A 59 14.86 19.31 -33.30
N LEU A 60 15.34 18.09 -33.58
CA LEU A 60 14.96 16.89 -32.84
C LEU A 60 15.34 16.97 -31.37
N ASP A 61 16.57 17.39 -31.05
CA ASP A 61 17.03 17.58 -29.67
C ASP A 61 16.14 18.57 -28.90
N LYS A 62 15.83 19.73 -29.52
CA LYS A 62 14.91 20.71 -28.93
C LYS A 62 13.53 20.12 -28.66
N ARG A 63 13.01 19.28 -29.56
CA ARG A 63 11.71 18.61 -29.40
C ARG A 63 11.76 17.60 -28.25
N ILE A 64 12.83 16.82 -28.14
CA ILE A 64 13.03 15.85 -27.04
C ILE A 64 13.09 16.57 -25.69
N VAL A 65 13.91 17.62 -25.59
CA VAL A 65 14.01 18.42 -24.36
C VAL A 65 12.66 19.05 -23.99
N SER A 66 11.93 19.57 -24.98
CA SER A 66 10.59 20.11 -24.75
C SER A 66 9.61 19.05 -24.26
N PHE A 67 9.64 17.85 -24.84
CA PHE A 67 8.80 16.74 -24.44
C PHE A 67 9.10 16.32 -22.99
N LEU A 68 10.37 16.14 -22.64
CA LEU A 68 10.78 15.80 -21.27
C LEU A 68 10.34 16.86 -20.25
N LYS A 69 10.46 18.15 -20.58
CA LYS A 69 9.98 19.24 -19.72
C LYS A 69 8.47 19.19 -19.50
N VAL A 70 7.70 18.87 -20.54
CA VAL A 70 6.25 18.71 -20.45
C VAL A 70 5.89 17.50 -19.58
N GLN A 71 6.54 16.36 -19.81
CA GLN A 71 6.36 15.15 -18.98
C GLN A 71 6.68 15.42 -17.51
N GLU A 72 7.78 16.12 -17.22
CA GLU A 72 8.16 16.46 -15.86
C GLU A 72 7.13 17.40 -15.20
N ARG A 73 6.74 18.47 -15.89
CA ARG A 73 5.84 19.50 -15.36
C ARG A 73 4.42 19.01 -15.21
N ASP A 74 3.88 18.34 -16.22
CA ASP A 74 2.45 18.05 -16.32
C ASP A 74 2.09 16.68 -15.76
N ILE A 75 3.06 15.77 -15.61
CA ILE A 75 2.82 14.41 -15.11
C ILE A 75 3.61 14.13 -13.84
N LEU A 76 4.95 14.19 -13.89
CA LEU A 76 5.77 13.69 -12.78
C LEU A 76 5.69 14.57 -11.53
N LYS A 77 5.61 15.90 -11.69
CA LYS A 77 5.45 16.81 -10.55
C LYS A 77 4.10 16.65 -9.83
N PRO A 78 2.94 16.67 -10.53
CA PRO A 78 1.65 16.37 -9.92
C PRO A 78 1.63 15.01 -9.24
N LEU A 79 2.10 13.95 -9.92
CA LEU A 79 2.16 12.60 -9.35
C LEU A 79 2.94 12.56 -8.03
N ARG A 80 4.09 13.25 -7.97
CA ARG A 80 4.89 13.33 -6.74
C ARG A 80 4.11 14.03 -5.61
N THR A 81 3.41 15.11 -5.92
CA THR A 81 2.58 15.82 -4.93
C THR A 81 1.45 14.93 -4.43
N ASP A 82 0.71 14.27 -5.33
CA ASP A 82 -0.40 13.39 -4.99
C ASP A 82 0.06 12.24 -4.09
N ILE A 83 1.19 11.59 -4.42
CA ILE A 83 1.76 10.51 -3.60
C ILE A 83 2.14 11.03 -2.21
N PHE A 84 2.74 12.23 -2.14
CA PHE A 84 3.12 12.82 -0.87
C PHE A 84 1.91 13.15 0.01
N GLU A 85 0.87 13.76 -0.58
CA GLU A 85 -0.37 14.09 0.12
C GLU A 85 -1.09 12.81 0.59
N TYR A 86 -1.20 11.81 -0.28
CA TYR A 86 -1.78 10.52 0.05
C TYR A 86 -1.03 9.84 1.21
N SER A 87 0.31 9.83 1.17
CA SER A 87 1.13 9.27 2.25
C SER A 87 0.90 10.00 3.58
N LYS A 88 0.79 11.34 3.54
CA LYS A 88 0.53 12.16 4.73
C LYS A 88 -0.87 11.87 5.30
N GLU A 89 -1.88 11.81 4.45
CA GLU A 89 -3.24 11.46 4.86
C GLU A 89 -3.30 10.07 5.47
N GLN A 90 -2.71 9.07 4.81
CA GLN A 90 -2.66 7.69 5.29
C GLN A 90 -2.02 7.60 6.67
N LYS A 91 -0.92 8.32 6.91
CA LYS A 91 -0.28 8.38 8.24
C LYS A 91 -1.21 9.01 9.29
N SER A 92 -1.93 10.07 8.95
CA SER A 92 -2.89 10.70 9.86
C SER A 92 -4.04 9.75 10.19
N GLN A 93 -4.62 9.09 9.18
CA GLN A 93 -5.71 8.13 9.38
C GLN A 93 -5.26 6.94 10.23
N SER A 94 -4.06 6.42 9.99
CA SER A 94 -3.46 5.35 10.80
C SER A 94 -3.31 5.77 12.26
N ASN A 95 -2.83 7.00 12.53
CA ASN A 95 -2.74 7.52 13.89
C ASN A 95 -4.11 7.62 14.57
N ILE A 96 -5.13 8.14 13.86
CA ILE A 96 -6.50 8.25 14.40
C ILE A 96 -7.06 6.86 14.75
N ILE A 97 -6.88 5.89 13.84
CA ILE A 97 -7.33 4.51 14.05
C ILE A 97 -6.62 3.91 15.27
N ASN A 98 -5.30 4.05 15.38
CA ASN A 98 -4.54 3.55 16.52
C ASN A 98 -5.01 4.16 17.84
N THR A 99 -5.28 5.47 17.88
CA THR A 99 -5.84 6.12 19.07
C THR A 99 -7.20 5.53 19.44
N ARG A 100 -8.10 5.34 18.47
CA ARG A 100 -9.44 4.76 18.70
C ARG A 100 -9.38 3.32 19.18
N ILE A 101 -8.49 2.51 18.59
CA ILE A 101 -8.27 1.12 19.01
C ILE A 101 -7.77 1.10 20.45
N ASN A 102 -6.74 1.88 20.78
CA ASN A 102 -6.18 1.92 22.13
C ASN A 102 -7.20 2.39 23.17
N SER A 103 -8.04 3.40 22.86
CA SER A 103 -9.11 3.81 23.77
C SER A 103 -10.17 2.73 23.96
N SER A 104 -10.48 1.96 22.91
CA SER A 104 -11.47 0.88 22.98
C SER A 104 -10.95 -0.31 23.79
N ILE A 105 -9.68 -0.69 23.61
CA ILE A 105 -9.01 -1.71 24.40
C ILE A 105 -9.05 -1.33 25.87
N ARG A 106 -8.62 -0.10 26.21
CA ARG A 106 -8.64 0.40 27.57
C ARG A 106 -10.04 0.37 28.19
N TRP A 107 -11.06 0.83 27.47
CA TRP A 107 -12.44 0.77 27.96
C TRP A 107 -12.91 -0.67 28.20
N SER A 108 -12.53 -1.60 27.32
CA SER A 108 -12.83 -3.03 27.48
C SER A 108 -12.17 -3.60 28.73
N GLU A 109 -10.89 -3.31 28.97
CA GLU A 109 -10.15 -3.74 30.16
C GLU A 109 -10.80 -3.20 31.45
N GLU A 110 -11.12 -1.89 31.47
CA GLU A 110 -11.80 -1.26 32.60
C GLU A 110 -13.19 -1.88 32.86
N THR A 111 -13.88 -2.30 31.80
CA THR A 111 -15.20 -2.94 31.89
C THR A 111 -15.10 -4.38 32.41
N SER A 112 -14.13 -5.16 31.91
CA SER A 112 -13.87 -6.52 32.41
C SER A 112 -13.59 -6.52 33.91
N VAL A 113 -12.73 -5.62 34.40
CA VAL A 113 -12.44 -5.50 35.84
C VAL A 113 -13.69 -5.18 36.67
N LYS A 114 -14.62 -4.37 36.14
CA LYS A 114 -15.88 -4.08 36.84
C LYS A 114 -16.79 -5.31 36.88
N ILE A 115 -16.87 -6.06 35.77
CA ILE A 115 -17.67 -7.28 35.69
C ILE A 115 -17.14 -8.32 36.69
N ASP A 116 -15.82 -8.54 36.73
CA ASP A 116 -15.20 -9.50 37.65
C ASP A 116 -15.53 -9.16 39.12
N ARG A 117 -15.45 -7.87 39.49
CA ARG A 117 -15.83 -7.40 40.83
C ARG A 117 -17.31 -7.61 41.13
N ILE A 118 -18.19 -7.41 40.14
CA ILE A 118 -19.63 -7.65 40.31
C ILE A 118 -19.89 -9.14 40.52
N ASP A 119 -19.24 -10.00 39.75
CA ASP A 119 -19.39 -11.46 39.84
C ASP A 119 -18.83 -12.00 41.15
N GLU A 120 -17.69 -11.49 41.62
CA GLU A 120 -17.15 -11.83 42.94
C GLU A 120 -18.14 -11.46 44.06
N ASN A 121 -18.65 -10.23 44.04
CA ASN A 121 -19.64 -9.76 45.02
C ASN A 121 -20.93 -10.59 44.99
N ARG A 122 -21.41 -10.92 43.78
CA ARG A 122 -22.58 -11.77 43.58
C ARG A 122 -22.35 -13.16 44.15
N THR A 123 -21.19 -13.75 43.86
CA THR A 123 -20.81 -15.08 44.36
C THR A 123 -20.77 -15.09 45.89
N ASN A 124 -20.12 -14.09 46.50
CA ASN A 124 -20.06 -13.95 47.95
C ASN A 124 -21.46 -13.82 48.58
N ARG A 125 -22.34 -13.03 47.98
CA ARG A 125 -23.73 -12.87 48.46
C ARG A 125 -24.50 -14.19 48.37
N ILE A 126 -24.42 -14.90 47.25
CA ILE A 126 -25.10 -16.19 47.06
C ILE A 126 -24.60 -17.22 48.07
N THR A 127 -23.28 -17.35 48.22
CA THR A 127 -22.66 -18.29 49.17
C THR A 127 -23.08 -18.00 50.61
N ASN A 128 -23.16 -16.73 50.99
CA ASN A 128 -23.65 -16.33 52.32
C ASN A 128 -25.12 -16.69 52.53
N GLU A 129 -26.00 -16.43 51.55
CA GLU A 129 -27.41 -16.78 51.66
C GLU A 129 -27.62 -18.30 51.68
N LEU A 130 -26.90 -19.07 50.86
CA LEU A 130 -26.92 -20.53 50.89
C LEU A 130 -26.48 -21.08 52.24
N SER A 131 -25.46 -20.49 52.85
CA SER A 131 -24.97 -20.88 54.18
C SER A 131 -26.02 -20.65 55.26
N LYS A 132 -26.76 -19.53 55.20
CA LYS A 132 -27.89 -19.25 56.11
C LYS A 132 -29.03 -20.24 55.93
N ILE A 133 -29.40 -20.54 54.67
CA ILE A 133 -30.45 -21.52 54.36
C ILE A 133 -30.05 -22.90 54.88
N TYR A 134 -28.80 -23.32 54.66
CA TYR A 134 -28.30 -24.59 55.16
C TYR A 134 -28.34 -24.66 56.70
N ALA A 135 -27.91 -23.61 57.39
CA ALA A 135 -28.00 -23.54 58.85
C ALA A 135 -29.46 -23.63 59.36
N ALA A 136 -30.40 -22.95 58.69
CA ALA A 136 -31.82 -23.03 59.00
C ALA A 136 -32.38 -24.44 58.78
N PHE A 137 -32.00 -25.08 57.67
CA PHE A 137 -32.39 -26.46 57.36
C PHE A 137 -31.91 -27.45 58.44
N ILE A 138 -30.63 -27.36 58.85
CA ILE A 138 -30.09 -28.19 59.95
C ILE A 138 -30.86 -27.95 61.27
N LYS A 139 -31.25 -26.71 61.55
CA LYS A 139 -32.06 -26.39 62.75
C LYS A 139 -33.46 -27.02 62.67
N GLN A 140 -34.10 -26.97 61.50
CA GLN A 140 -35.40 -27.61 61.26
C GLN A 140 -35.31 -29.14 61.38
N GLN A 141 -34.30 -29.76 60.80
CA GLN A 141 -34.02 -31.19 60.92
C GLN A 141 -33.89 -31.60 62.40
N LYS A 142 -33.11 -30.85 63.19
CA LYS A 142 -32.97 -31.08 64.64
C LYS A 142 -34.29 -30.95 65.37
N ALA A 143 -35.06 -29.89 65.11
CA ALA A 143 -36.36 -29.68 65.74
C ALA A 143 -37.35 -30.82 65.45
N LEU A 144 -37.45 -31.26 64.19
CA LEU A 144 -38.31 -32.38 63.78
C LEU A 144 -37.86 -33.69 64.43
N THR A 145 -36.56 -33.93 64.52
CA THR A 145 -36.01 -35.09 65.21
C THR A 145 -36.38 -35.08 66.70
N GLU A 146 -36.26 -33.94 67.39
CA GLU A 146 -36.66 -33.83 68.80
C GLU A 146 -38.18 -33.97 69.01
N MET A 147 -39.00 -33.36 68.14
CA MET A 147 -40.46 -33.54 68.16
C MET A 147 -40.81 -35.02 67.99
N SER A 148 -40.16 -35.74 67.07
CA SER A 148 -40.39 -37.16 66.85
C SER A 148 -40.08 -38.01 68.10
N LYS A 149 -39.00 -37.66 68.84
CA LYS A 149 -38.63 -38.32 70.10
C LYS A 149 -39.61 -38.01 71.24
N LEU A 150 -40.18 -36.80 71.28
CA LEU A 150 -41.19 -36.43 72.27
C LEU A 150 -42.52 -37.16 72.03
N ILE A 151 -42.93 -37.28 70.76
CA ILE A 151 -44.16 -37.96 70.36
C ILE A 151 -44.06 -39.49 70.55
N ASP A 152 -42.91 -40.09 70.21
CA ASP A 152 -42.70 -41.54 70.30
C ASP A 152 -41.41 -41.89 71.05
N LYS A 153 -41.43 -41.65 72.36
CA LYS A 153 -40.25 -41.79 73.26
C LYS A 153 -39.63 -43.19 73.28
N LYS A 154 -40.42 -44.24 73.01
CA LYS A 154 -39.96 -45.64 72.94
C LYS A 154 -39.81 -46.15 71.49
N ASN A 155 -40.00 -45.28 70.49
CA ASN A 155 -39.96 -45.59 69.06
C ASN A 155 -40.88 -46.78 68.66
N LYS A 156 -42.04 -46.94 69.31
CA LYS A 156 -42.95 -48.06 69.04
C LYS A 156 -43.67 -47.94 67.69
N SER A 157 -43.85 -46.71 67.21
CA SER A 157 -44.45 -46.39 65.91
C SER A 157 -43.42 -46.29 64.78
N GLY A 158 -42.12 -46.37 65.11
CA GLY A 158 -41.02 -46.23 64.14
C GLY A 158 -40.87 -44.82 63.54
N ILE A 159 -41.57 -43.82 64.06
CA ILE A 159 -41.58 -42.44 63.53
C ILE A 159 -40.19 -41.80 63.59
N VAL A 160 -39.41 -42.06 64.64
CA VAL A 160 -38.06 -41.49 64.81
C VAL A 160 -37.13 -41.94 63.69
N ASN A 161 -37.20 -43.21 63.27
CA ASN A 161 -36.38 -43.74 62.18
C ASN A 161 -36.82 -43.20 60.82
N ARG A 162 -38.13 -43.06 60.59
CA ARG A 162 -38.66 -42.48 59.34
C ARG A 162 -38.24 -41.03 59.15
N VAL A 163 -38.28 -40.22 60.22
CA VAL A 163 -37.83 -38.83 60.17
C VAL A 163 -36.32 -38.73 59.92
N LYS A 164 -35.50 -39.60 60.54
CA LYS A 164 -34.05 -39.63 60.25
C LYS A 164 -33.76 -39.98 58.80
N ASN A 165 -34.37 -41.04 58.28
CA ASN A 165 -34.17 -41.50 56.90
C ASN A 165 -34.71 -40.51 55.85
N PHE A 166 -35.59 -39.58 56.24
CA PHE A 166 -36.09 -38.54 55.33
C PHE A 166 -35.03 -37.44 55.06
N PHE A 167 -34.04 -37.30 55.94
CA PHE A 167 -33.01 -36.27 55.85
C PHE A 167 -31.61 -36.83 55.56
N GLU A 168 -31.48 -38.15 55.38
CA GLU A 168 -30.29 -38.83 54.83
C GLU A 168 -30.37 -38.89 53.30
#